data_AF-A0A064CBM4-F1
#
_entry.id   AF-A0A064CBM4-F1
#
_cell.length_a   1.000
_cell.length_b   1.000
_cell.length_c   1.000
_cell.angle_alpha   90.00
_cell.angle_beta   90.00
_cell.angle_gamma   90.00
#
_symmetry.space_group_name_H-M   'P 1'
#
loop_
_entity.id
_entity.type
_entity.pdbx_description
1 polymer ?
#
loop_
_entity_poly.entity_id
_entity_poly.type
_entity_poly.pdbx_seq_one_letter_code
_entity_poly.pdbx_strand_id
1 'polypeptide(L)'
;MANKVSKSKSAVRAAREAVKASQKEVLERAARNAEDLAVFFSSRERLDAVDEWLEAKTAGLKKQAEGKRGEHRRTAGLAVVALRDRGETLRDITRLTGVSEKALRELIRFAEQSATASPGEAVGDGGAAVIGVGAEGADREPTAEVAAGLPPVASVGEPTAAWSATG
;
A
#
# COMPACT_ATOMS: atom_id res chain seq x y z
N MET A 1 -25.84 72.81 14.69
CA MET A 1 -24.44 72.91 15.16
C MET A 1 -23.88 71.50 15.24
N ALA A 2 -22.86 71.16 14.45
CA ALA A 2 -22.23 69.84 14.49
C ALA A 2 -21.05 69.89 15.48
N ASN A 3 -21.15 69.15 16.59
CA ASN A 3 -20.10 69.08 17.60
C ASN A 3 -18.94 68.22 17.07
N LYS A 4 -17.79 68.85 16.79
CA LYS A 4 -16.60 68.18 16.28
C LYS A 4 -15.78 67.69 17.47
N VAL A 5 -15.98 66.43 17.85
CA VAL A 5 -15.21 65.79 18.92
C VAL A 5 -13.73 65.73 18.51
N SER A 6 -12.89 66.55 19.16
CA SER A 6 -11.44 66.49 18.95
C SER A 6 -10.88 65.25 19.65
N LYS A 7 -10.34 64.32 18.88
CA LYS A 7 -9.74 63.08 19.41
C LYS A 7 -8.41 63.42 20.07
N SER A 8 -8.23 63.05 21.34
CA SER A 8 -6.94 63.23 22.01
C SER A 8 -5.88 62.30 21.43
N LYS A 9 -4.61 62.73 21.45
CA LYS A 9 -3.47 61.94 20.97
C LYS A 9 -3.33 60.60 21.71
N SER A 10 -3.65 60.57 23.01
CA SER A 10 -3.66 59.36 23.82
C SER A 10 -4.77 58.39 23.39
N ALA A 11 -5.98 58.89 23.12
CA ALA A 11 -7.09 58.06 22.64
C ALA A 11 -6.79 57.45 21.26
N VAL A 12 -6.20 58.22 20.34
CA VAL A 12 -5.79 57.71 19.02
C VAL A 12 -4.69 56.65 19.15
N ARG A 13 -3.73 56.83 20.07
CA ARG A 13 -2.68 55.83 20.32
C ARG A 13 -3.26 54.54 20.92
N ALA A 14 -4.12 54.66 21.94
CA ALA A 14 -4.77 53.50 22.55
C ALA A 14 -5.60 52.70 21.55
N ALA A 15 -6.37 53.39 20.69
CA ALA A 15 -7.14 52.74 19.63
C ALA A 15 -6.25 51.98 18.64
N ARG A 16 -5.11 52.56 18.23
CA ARG A 16 -4.15 51.90 17.32
C ARG A 16 -3.51 50.66 17.95
N GLU A 17 -3.12 50.73 19.21
CA GLU A 17 -2.51 49.59 19.91
C GLU A 17 -3.52 48.46 20.13
N ALA A 18 -4.77 48.78 20.48
CA ALA A 18 -5.84 47.77 20.59
C ALA A 18 -6.12 47.06 19.25
N VAL A 19 -6.14 47.81 18.14
CA VAL A 19 -6.30 47.22 16.79
C VAL A 19 -5.11 46.34 16.42
N LYS A 20 -3.87 46.77 16.68
CA LYS A 20 -2.67 45.96 16.43
C LYS A 20 -2.65 44.67 17.24
N ALA A 21 -3.02 44.73 18.52
CA ALA A 21 -3.07 43.55 19.39
C ALA A 21 -4.12 42.53 18.86
N SER A 22 -5.31 43.01 18.51
CA SER A 22 -6.35 42.16 17.91
C SER A 22 -5.91 41.55 16.58
N GLN A 23 -5.25 42.33 15.71
CA GLN A 23 -4.71 41.81 14.45
C GLN A 23 -3.65 40.74 14.67
N LYS A 24 -2.76 40.93 15.65
CA LYS A 24 -1.74 39.96 16.00
C LYS A 24 -2.36 38.62 16.42
N GLU A 25 -3.36 38.63 17.30
CA GLU A 25 -4.05 37.40 17.73
C GLU A 25 -4.77 36.68 16.57
N VAL A 26 -5.36 37.45 15.64
CA VAL A 26 -6.01 36.88 14.45
C VAL A 26 -4.96 36.23 13.54
N LEU A 27 -3.82 36.87 13.31
CA LEU A 27 -2.74 36.33 12.50
C LEU A 27 -2.10 35.09 13.13
N GLU A 28 -1.86 35.09 14.44
CA GLU A 28 -1.31 33.93 15.15
C GLU A 28 -2.26 32.73 15.13
N ARG A 29 -3.57 32.97 15.18
CA ARG A 29 -4.56 31.90 15.00
C ARG A 29 -4.60 31.43 13.56
N ALA A 30 -4.56 32.34 12.59
CA ALA A 30 -4.55 31.99 11.17
C ALA A 30 -3.31 31.16 10.79
N ALA A 31 -2.14 31.50 11.34
CA ALA A 31 -0.91 30.75 11.13
C ALA A 31 -1.02 29.31 11.66
N ARG A 32 -1.44 29.14 12.93
CA ARG A 32 -1.66 27.80 13.51
C ARG A 32 -2.71 26.99 12.73
N ASN A 33 -3.82 27.62 12.36
CA ASN A 33 -4.85 26.97 11.56
C ASN A 33 -4.30 26.53 10.19
N ALA A 34 -3.42 27.32 9.56
CA ALA A 34 -2.84 26.97 8.27
C ALA A 34 -1.90 25.75 8.40
N GLU A 35 -1.08 25.70 9.45
CA GLU A 35 -0.23 24.55 9.77
C GLU A 35 -1.07 23.28 10.00
N ASP A 36 -2.10 23.37 10.84
CA ASP A 36 -3.00 22.24 11.13
C ASP A 36 -3.74 21.77 9.87
N LEU A 37 -4.20 22.69 9.02
CA LEU A 37 -4.86 22.35 7.77
C LEU A 37 -3.91 21.68 6.78
N ALA A 38 -2.64 22.10 6.72
CA ALA A 38 -1.64 21.42 5.89
C ALA A 38 -1.41 19.97 6.35
N VAL A 39 -1.32 19.75 7.66
CA VAL A 39 -1.25 18.39 8.23
C VAL A 39 -2.51 17.60 7.92
N PHE A 40 -3.69 18.20 8.06
CA PHE A 40 -4.97 17.54 7.77
C PHE A 40 -5.07 17.08 6.31
N PHE A 41 -4.83 17.98 5.35
CA PHE A 41 -4.94 17.64 3.93
C PHE A 41 -3.89 16.62 3.49
N SER A 42 -2.64 16.76 3.94
CA SER A 42 -1.59 15.78 3.64
C SER A 42 -1.87 14.41 4.27
N SER A 43 -2.45 14.37 5.47
CA SER A 43 -2.85 13.11 6.10
C SER A 43 -4.00 12.45 5.36
N ARG A 44 -4.98 13.23 4.88
CA ARG A 44 -6.11 12.71 4.11
C ARG A 44 -5.67 12.14 2.77
N GLU A 45 -4.79 12.83 2.05
CA GLU A 45 -4.21 12.32 0.81
C GLU A 45 -3.46 11.00 1.03
N ARG A 46 -2.71 10.87 2.13
CA ARG A 46 -2.04 9.60 2.46
C ARG A 46 -3.02 8.48 2.82
N LEU A 47 -4.16 8.79 3.44
CA LEU A 47 -5.20 7.80 3.69
C LEU A 47 -5.78 7.28 2.37
N ASP A 48 -6.14 8.19 1.46
CA ASP A 48 -6.64 7.84 0.13
C ASP A 48 -5.59 6.99 -0.64
N ALA A 49 -4.30 7.37 -0.57
CA ALA A 49 -3.21 6.61 -1.17
C ALA A 49 -3.04 5.19 -0.58
N VAL A 50 -3.31 5.00 0.72
CA VAL A 50 -3.28 3.67 1.35
C VAL A 50 -4.42 2.79 0.82
N ASP A 51 -5.61 3.35 0.65
CA ASP A 51 -6.76 2.61 0.11
C ASP A 51 -6.52 2.18 -1.34
N GLU A 52 -6.00 3.09 -2.19
CA GLU A 52 -5.60 2.79 -3.56
C GLU A 52 -4.52 1.71 -3.61
N TRP A 53 -3.51 1.81 -2.74
CA TRP A 53 -2.45 0.81 -2.62
C TRP A 53 -3.02 -0.58 -2.25
N LEU A 54 -3.94 -0.63 -1.29
CA LEU A 54 -4.56 -1.87 -0.85
C LEU A 54 -5.42 -2.50 -1.96
N GLU A 55 -6.18 -1.70 -2.68
CA GLU A 55 -6.98 -2.15 -3.81
C GLU A 55 -6.08 -2.74 -4.90
N ALA A 56 -5.04 -2.01 -5.31
CA ALA A 56 -4.09 -2.46 -6.32
C ALA A 56 -3.40 -3.77 -5.89
N LYS A 57 -2.97 -3.87 -4.62
CA LYS A 57 -2.32 -5.07 -4.09
C LYS A 57 -3.27 -6.27 -4.10
N THR A 58 -4.51 -6.06 -3.68
CA THR A 58 -5.55 -7.11 -3.64
C THR A 58 -5.92 -7.57 -5.05
N ALA A 59 -6.05 -6.65 -6.01
CA ALA A 59 -6.29 -6.98 -7.41
C ALA A 59 -5.16 -7.83 -8.00
N GLY A 60 -3.90 -7.46 -7.72
CA GLY A 60 -2.73 -8.23 -8.12
C GLY A 60 -2.74 -9.66 -7.54
N LEU A 61 -3.04 -9.80 -6.24
CA LEU A 61 -3.14 -11.11 -5.59
C LEU A 61 -4.30 -11.95 -6.15
N LYS A 62 -5.45 -11.36 -6.44
CA LYS A 62 -6.59 -12.05 -7.06
C LYS A 62 -6.21 -12.62 -8.43
N LYS A 63 -5.50 -11.84 -9.25
CA LYS A 63 -5.02 -12.29 -10.57
C LYS A 63 -4.02 -13.45 -10.44
N GLN A 64 -3.06 -13.35 -9.51
CA GLN A 64 -2.11 -14.42 -9.23
C GLN A 64 -2.80 -15.70 -8.75
N ALA A 65 -3.77 -15.56 -7.84
CA ALA A 65 -4.55 -16.68 -7.33
C ALA A 65 -5.35 -17.36 -8.45
N GLU A 66 -5.95 -16.59 -9.38
CA GLU A 66 -6.64 -17.17 -10.53
C GLU A 66 -5.69 -17.89 -11.48
N GLY A 67 -4.50 -17.34 -11.73
CA GLY A 67 -3.45 -18.01 -12.49
C GLY A 67 -3.08 -19.36 -11.88
N LYS A 68 -2.82 -19.41 -10.56
CA LYS A 68 -2.52 -20.64 -9.82
C LYS A 68 -3.68 -21.64 -9.86
N ARG A 69 -4.93 -21.17 -9.69
CA ARG A 69 -6.12 -22.03 -9.82
C ARG A 69 -6.23 -22.62 -11.22
N GLY A 70 -5.95 -21.83 -12.26
CA GLY A 70 -5.90 -22.28 -13.64
C GLY A 70 -4.85 -23.38 -13.83
N GLU A 71 -3.63 -23.17 -13.34
CA GLU A 71 -2.54 -24.13 -13.34
C GLU A 71 -2.97 -25.48 -12.72
N HIS A 72 -3.48 -25.44 -11.49
CA HIS A 72 -3.92 -26.63 -10.78
C HIS A 72 -5.08 -27.35 -11.48
N ARG A 73 -6.06 -26.62 -12.02
CA ARG A 73 -7.16 -27.22 -12.80
C ARG A 73 -6.63 -27.93 -14.05
N ARG A 74 -5.65 -27.35 -14.73
CA ARG A 74 -5.00 -27.96 -15.90
C ARG A 74 -4.26 -29.24 -15.51
N THR A 75 -3.40 -29.17 -14.50
CA THR A 75 -2.66 -30.35 -13.99
C THR A 75 -3.61 -31.46 -13.58
N ALA A 76 -4.69 -31.13 -12.87
CA ALA A 76 -5.71 -32.10 -12.49
C ALA A 76 -6.40 -32.72 -13.72
N GLY A 77 -6.75 -31.91 -14.72
CA GLY A 77 -7.32 -32.40 -15.99
C GLY A 77 -6.39 -33.36 -16.74
N LEU A 78 -5.10 -33.01 -16.85
CA LEU A 78 -4.09 -33.88 -17.47
C LEU A 78 -3.95 -35.21 -16.72
N ALA A 79 -4.03 -35.20 -15.39
CA ALA A 79 -4.03 -36.42 -14.60
C ALA A 79 -5.25 -37.31 -14.89
N VAL A 80 -6.44 -36.71 -15.04
CA VAL A 80 -7.66 -37.44 -15.42
C VAL A 80 -7.55 -38.03 -16.83
N VAL A 81 -7.00 -37.28 -17.79
CA VAL A 81 -6.72 -37.80 -19.15
C VAL A 81 -5.77 -39.00 -19.09
N ALA A 82 -4.66 -38.89 -18.35
CA ALA A 82 -3.71 -40.00 -18.20
C ALA A 82 -4.32 -41.23 -17.50
N LEU A 83 -5.31 -41.07 -16.61
CA LEU A 83 -6.07 -42.21 -16.06
C LEU A 83 -6.91 -42.88 -17.15
N ARG A 84 -7.59 -42.09 -17.99
CA ARG A 84 -8.40 -42.62 -19.10
C ARG A 84 -7.55 -43.34 -20.15
N ASP A 85 -6.37 -42.82 -20.47
CA ASP A 85 -5.43 -43.45 -21.41
C ASP A 85 -4.93 -44.81 -20.89
N ARG A 86 -4.95 -45.03 -19.57
CA ARG A 86 -4.68 -46.31 -18.92
C ARG A 86 -5.89 -47.26 -18.87
N GLY A 87 -7.03 -46.84 -19.42
CA GLY A 87 -8.25 -47.65 -19.50
C GLY A 87 -9.27 -47.40 -18.38
N GLU A 88 -9.02 -46.46 -17.47
CA GLU A 88 -9.99 -46.13 -16.41
C GLU A 88 -11.22 -45.42 -16.99
N THR A 89 -12.42 -45.86 -16.59
CA THR A 89 -13.65 -45.18 -17.00
C THR A 89 -13.92 -43.96 -16.11
N LEU A 90 -14.66 -42.97 -16.62
CA LEU A 90 -15.05 -41.82 -15.79
C LEU A 90 -15.79 -42.26 -14.53
N ARG A 91 -16.64 -43.29 -14.62
CA ARG A 91 -17.35 -43.86 -13.46
C ARG A 91 -16.37 -44.39 -12.40
N ASP A 92 -15.31 -45.08 -12.80
CA ASP A 92 -14.32 -45.62 -11.86
C ASP A 92 -13.50 -44.49 -11.22
N ILE A 93 -13.09 -43.49 -12.01
CA ILE A 93 -12.40 -42.31 -11.50
C ILE A 93 -13.27 -41.52 -10.50
N THR A 94 -14.58 -41.37 -10.76
CA THR A 94 -15.48 -40.73 -9.78
C THR A 94 -15.56 -41.51 -8.46
N ARG A 95 -15.56 -42.85 -8.51
CA ARG A 95 -15.56 -43.71 -7.32
C ARG A 95 -14.24 -43.60 -6.54
N LEU A 96 -13.11 -43.51 -7.24
CA LEU A 96 -11.78 -43.39 -6.64
C LEU A 96 -11.54 -42.02 -5.99
N THR A 97 -12.04 -40.95 -6.62
CA THR A 97 -11.73 -39.57 -6.21
C THR A 97 -12.82 -38.90 -5.36
N GLY A 98 -14.05 -39.42 -5.40
CA GLY A 98 -15.22 -38.77 -4.81
C GLY A 98 -15.70 -37.52 -5.57
N VAL A 99 -15.09 -37.22 -6.72
CA VAL A 99 -15.45 -36.08 -7.57
C VAL A 99 -16.57 -36.50 -8.52
N SER A 100 -17.52 -35.59 -8.79
CA SER A 100 -18.61 -35.86 -9.74
C SER A 100 -18.11 -36.00 -11.18
N GLU A 101 -18.82 -36.79 -11.99
CA GLU A 101 -18.45 -37.00 -13.39
C GLU A 101 -18.45 -35.70 -14.19
N LYS A 102 -19.39 -34.79 -13.87
CA LYS A 102 -19.44 -33.44 -14.43
C LYS A 102 -18.12 -32.71 -14.17
N ALA A 103 -17.67 -32.66 -12.91
CA ALA A 103 -16.43 -31.98 -12.55
C ALA A 103 -15.20 -32.60 -13.22
N LEU A 104 -15.14 -33.94 -13.39
CA LEU A 104 -14.07 -34.59 -14.15
C LEU A 104 -14.06 -34.15 -15.62
N ARG A 105 -15.22 -34.10 -16.28
CA ARG A 105 -15.33 -33.62 -17.67
C ARG A 105 -14.94 -32.15 -17.79
N GLU A 106 -15.29 -31.32 -16.80
CA GLU A 106 -14.83 -29.92 -16.76
C GLU A 106 -13.30 -29.83 -16.71
N LEU A 107 -12.65 -30.62 -15.85
CA LEU A 107 -11.19 -30.63 -15.70
C LEU A 107 -10.49 -31.09 -16.99
N ILE A 108 -10.99 -32.16 -17.64
CA ILE A 108 -10.47 -32.61 -18.94
C ILE A 108 -10.54 -31.47 -19.96
N ARG A 109 -11.70 -30.79 -20.05
CA ARG A 109 -11.87 -29.68 -20.98
C ARG A 109 -10.91 -28.53 -20.71
N PHE A 110 -10.67 -28.18 -19.44
CA PHE A 110 -9.68 -27.15 -19.07
C PHE A 110 -8.27 -27.53 -19.50
N ALA A 111 -7.90 -28.81 -19.40
CA ALA A 111 -6.60 -29.30 -19.87
C ALA A 111 -6.48 -29.21 -21.40
N GLU A 112 -7.52 -29.62 -22.13
CA GLU A 112 -7.56 -29.57 -23.60
C GLU A 112 -7.52 -28.14 -24.15
N GLN A 113 -8.29 -27.22 -23.56
CA GLN A 113 -8.29 -25.79 -23.92
C GLN A 113 -6.95 -25.12 -23.66
N SER A 114 -6.19 -25.61 -22.67
CA SER A 114 -4.85 -25.10 -22.39
C SER A 114 -3.78 -25.68 -23.31
N ALA A 115 -4.00 -26.87 -23.89
CA ALA A 115 -3.05 -27.50 -24.81
C ALA A 115 -3.08 -26.87 -26.21
N THR A 116 -4.23 -26.29 -26.61
CA THR A 116 -4.38 -25.57 -27.89
C THR A 116 -3.90 -24.11 -27.82
N ALA A 117 -3.75 -23.55 -26.62
CA ALA A 117 -3.04 -22.30 -26.40
C ALA A 117 -1.55 -22.61 -26.20
N SER A 118 -0.71 -22.40 -27.22
CA SER A 118 0.73 -22.70 -27.17
C SER A 118 1.42 -22.24 -25.88
N PRO A 119 2.35 -23.03 -25.30
CA PRO A 119 3.10 -22.65 -24.12
C PRO A 119 4.17 -21.60 -24.45
N GLY A 120 3.82 -20.32 -24.37
CA GLY A 120 4.76 -19.21 -24.34
C GLY A 120 5.17 -18.88 -22.90
N GLU A 121 6.35 -19.38 -22.50
CA GLU A 121 7.27 -18.80 -21.51
C GLU A 121 6.67 -18.31 -20.18
N ALA A 122 6.51 -19.24 -19.23
CA ALA A 122 6.60 -18.90 -17.82
C ALA A 122 8.08 -18.96 -17.38
N VAL A 123 8.85 -17.93 -17.72
CA VAL A 123 10.11 -17.65 -17.01
C VAL A 123 9.76 -16.85 -15.77
N GLY A 124 9.86 -17.51 -14.62
CA GLY A 124 9.85 -16.84 -13.34
C GLY A 124 11.12 -16.02 -13.18
N ASP A 125 10.95 -14.71 -13.07
CA ASP A 125 11.90 -13.78 -12.48
C ASP A 125 11.06 -12.90 -11.53
N GLY A 126 11.20 -12.95 -10.22
CA GLY A 126 12.48 -12.86 -9.52
C GLY A 126 12.67 -11.43 -9.04
N GLY A 127 11.77 -10.96 -8.16
CA GLY A 127 11.99 -9.82 -7.27
C GLY A 127 12.58 -8.52 -7.85
N ALA A 128 11.75 -7.66 -8.43
CA ALA A 128 12.10 -6.24 -8.54
C ALA A 128 11.64 -5.51 -7.26
N ALA A 129 12.62 -5.17 -6.43
CA ALA A 129 12.48 -4.30 -5.28
C ALA A 129 11.78 -2.99 -5.68
N VAL A 130 10.72 -2.65 -4.94
CA VAL A 130 10.13 -1.31 -5.01
C VAL A 130 11.10 -0.39 -4.27
N ILE A 131 12.00 0.26 -5.02
CA ILE A 131 12.78 1.38 -4.54
C ILE A 131 11.77 2.51 -4.29
N GLY A 132 11.61 2.89 -3.02
CA GLY A 132 10.78 4.00 -2.62
C GLY A 132 11.24 5.28 -3.33
N VAL A 133 10.36 5.89 -4.11
CA VAL A 133 10.55 7.25 -4.60
C VAL A 133 10.36 8.17 -3.39
N GLY A 134 11.48 8.57 -2.81
CA GLY A 134 11.54 9.66 -1.86
C GLY A 134 11.17 10.95 -2.56
N ALA A 135 10.15 11.64 -2.04
CA ALA A 135 9.83 13.00 -2.43
C ALA A 135 11.00 13.92 -2.04
N GLU A 136 11.57 14.56 -3.06
CA GLU A 136 12.65 15.53 -2.96
C GLU A 136 12.11 16.83 -2.33
N GLY A 137 12.37 17.00 -1.03
CA GLY A 137 12.23 18.26 -0.31
C GLY A 137 13.63 18.81 -0.05
N ALA A 138 14.01 19.81 -0.83
CA ALA A 138 15.28 20.50 -0.73
C ALA A 138 15.37 21.28 0.60
N ASP A 139 16.27 20.85 1.48
CA ASP A 139 16.99 21.76 2.37
C ASP A 139 18.48 21.43 2.25
N ARG A 140 19.21 22.42 1.72
CA ARG A 140 20.64 22.38 1.47
C ARG A 140 21.26 23.41 2.40
N GLU A 141 22.07 22.98 3.36
CA GLU A 141 23.21 23.76 3.86
C GLU A 141 24.22 22.83 4.60
N PRO A 142 25.50 23.24 4.74
CA PRO A 142 26.62 22.51 4.15
C PRO A 142 27.38 21.62 5.12
N THR A 143 27.96 20.55 4.59
CA THR A 143 28.94 19.70 5.27
C THR A 143 30.31 20.40 5.34
N ALA A 144 30.84 20.56 6.56
CA ALA A 144 32.27 20.66 6.80
C ALA A 144 32.71 19.35 7.48
N GLU A 145 33.40 18.53 6.72
CA GLU A 145 34.04 17.29 7.11
C GLU A 145 35.44 17.61 7.69
N VAL A 146 35.78 17.13 8.89
CA VAL A 146 37.16 16.74 9.25
C VAL A 146 37.19 15.62 10.30
N ALA A 147 37.60 14.43 9.83
CA ALA A 147 38.51 13.43 10.40
C ALA A 147 38.38 12.91 11.86
N ALA A 148 38.36 11.57 11.97
CA ALA A 148 39.38 10.70 12.60
C ALA A 148 38.83 9.64 13.59
N GLY A 149 39.17 8.35 13.33
CA GLY A 149 39.41 7.34 14.39
C GLY A 149 38.53 6.08 14.43
N LEU A 150 38.99 4.99 13.78
CA LEU A 150 39.22 3.59 14.26
C LEU A 150 38.27 2.91 15.31
N PRO A 151 38.17 1.54 15.37
CA PRO A 151 36.97 0.79 14.95
C PRO A 151 36.43 -0.19 16.05
N PRO A 152 35.73 -1.31 15.72
CA PRO A 152 34.41 -1.67 16.27
C PRO A 152 34.44 -2.62 17.48
N VAL A 153 33.40 -2.61 18.32
CA VAL A 153 33.16 -3.69 19.29
C VAL A 153 31.68 -4.09 19.31
N ALA A 154 31.44 -5.37 18.96
CA ALA A 154 30.60 -6.38 19.63
C ALA A 154 29.41 -5.87 20.46
N SER A 155 28.23 -6.46 20.53
CA SER A 155 27.65 -7.78 20.22
C SER A 155 26.35 -7.80 21.06
N VAL A 156 25.43 -8.74 20.77
CA VAL A 156 24.28 -9.11 21.61
C VAL A 156 23.07 -8.16 21.48
N GLY A 157 21.89 -8.57 21.06
CA GLY A 157 21.37 -9.87 20.72
C GLY A 157 19.92 -9.69 20.26
N GLU A 158 19.43 -10.58 19.40
CA GLU A 158 17.99 -10.73 19.22
C GLU A 158 17.33 -11.08 20.57
N PRO A 159 16.11 -10.59 20.79
CA PRO A 159 15.10 -11.53 21.23
C PRO A 159 13.92 -11.52 20.26
N THR A 160 13.79 -12.66 19.61
CA THR A 160 12.52 -13.23 19.18
C THR A 160 11.51 -13.20 20.33
N ALA A 161 10.32 -12.65 20.07
CA ALA A 161 9.04 -13.07 20.64
C ALA A 161 7.95 -12.18 20.03
N ALA A 162 7.23 -12.67 19.02
CA ALA A 162 6.04 -13.48 19.20
C ALA A 162 4.87 -12.64 19.75
N TRP A 163 3.97 -12.30 18.84
CA TRP A 163 2.61 -11.89 19.15
C TRP A 163 1.95 -12.85 20.14
N SER A 164 1.24 -12.29 21.11
CA SER A 164 0.04 -12.93 21.65
C SER A 164 -0.92 -11.86 22.16
N ALA A 165 -2.15 -12.05 21.72
CA ALA A 165 -3.31 -11.25 22.00
C ALA A 165 -3.81 -11.42 23.45
N THR A 166 -4.85 -10.64 23.75
CA THR A 166 -5.91 -10.81 24.75
C THR A 166 -5.81 -9.89 25.97
N GLY A 167 -6.85 -9.07 26.12
CA GLY A 167 -7.13 -8.19 27.25
C GLY A 167 -8.27 -7.26 26.88
#